data_AF-M6ZF41-F1
#
_entry.id   AF-M6ZF41-F1
#
_cell.length_a   1.000
_cell.length_b   1.000
_cell.length_c   1.000
_cell.angle_alpha   90.00
_cell.angle_beta   90.00
_cell.angle_gamma   90.00
#
_symmetry.space_group_name_H-M   'P 1'
#
loop_
_entity.id
_entity.type
_entity.pdbx_description
1 polymer ?
#
loop_
_entity_poly.entity_id
_entity_poly.type
_entity_poly.pdbx_seq_one_letter_code
_entity_poly.pdbx_strand_id
1 'polypeptide(L)'
;MISSLKEKYQPGGVKRDAHPFAHGCVKASFTVSSSIPEEFKFGIFKSSKTYPAWIRFSNGSITKKSDQEGDIRGMGIKLLGVDGPKLSADENRTQDFLLINHPVLPVGAPDEYLALFQAAFAKKPMSYFLGGMPWNWKLTALQESISIRRKKFQTF
;
A
#
# COMPACT_ATOMS: atom_id res chain seq x y z
N MET A 1 0.98 -7.07 -14.99
CA MET A 1 0.68 -7.42 -13.59
C MET A 1 -0.17 -8.68 -13.47
N ILE A 2 -1.31 -8.82 -14.15
CA ILE A 2 -2.13 -10.05 -14.05
C ILE A 2 -1.43 -11.27 -14.72
N SER A 3 -0.76 -11.08 -15.86
CA SER A 3 0.03 -12.15 -16.52
C SER A 3 1.16 -12.67 -15.64
N SER A 4 1.89 -11.76 -14.98
CA SER A 4 3.00 -12.12 -14.09
C SER A 4 2.57 -12.90 -12.85
N LEU A 5 1.32 -12.77 -12.38
CA LEU A 5 0.80 -13.57 -11.26
C LEU A 5 0.53 -15.02 -11.65
N LYS A 6 -0.03 -15.24 -12.85
CA LYS A 6 -0.32 -16.59 -13.37
C LYS A 6 0.96 -17.36 -13.68
N GLU A 7 2.01 -16.66 -14.13
CA GLU A 7 3.34 -17.25 -14.31
C GLU A 7 4.01 -17.58 -12.97
N LYS A 8 3.78 -16.76 -11.93
CA LYS A 8 4.46 -16.88 -10.64
C LYS A 8 3.80 -17.87 -9.67
N TYR A 9 2.49 -18.11 -9.79
CA TYR A 9 1.74 -18.93 -8.85
C TYR A 9 0.85 -19.96 -9.56
N GLN A 10 0.85 -21.19 -9.02
CA GLN A 10 -0.11 -22.22 -9.41
C GLN A 10 -1.55 -21.79 -9.08
N PRO A 11 -2.56 -22.22 -9.87
CA PRO A 11 -3.97 -22.00 -9.57
C PRO A 11 -4.30 -22.46 -8.13
N GLY A 12 -5.06 -21.64 -7.39
CA GLY A 12 -5.41 -21.90 -5.99
C GLY A 12 -4.37 -21.45 -4.95
N GLY A 13 -3.17 -21.02 -5.38
CA GLY A 13 -2.10 -20.51 -4.50
C GLY A 13 -1.68 -19.05 -4.80
N VAL A 14 -2.49 -18.31 -5.58
CA VAL A 14 -2.16 -16.96 -6.03
C VAL A 14 -2.13 -16.00 -4.84
N LYS A 15 -0.98 -15.36 -4.63
CA LYS A 15 -0.83 -14.30 -3.61
C LYS A 15 -1.16 -12.94 -4.20
N ARG A 16 -1.34 -11.94 -3.33
CA ARG A 16 -1.47 -10.54 -3.75
C ARG A 16 -0.22 -10.10 -4.50
N ASP A 17 -0.39 -9.30 -5.55
CA ASP A 17 0.72 -8.79 -6.38
C ASP A 17 1.67 -7.91 -5.57
N ALA A 18 1.09 -7.00 -4.80
CA ALA A 18 1.76 -6.21 -3.78
C ALA A 18 1.30 -6.65 -2.40
N HIS A 19 2.16 -6.48 -1.40
CA HIS A 19 1.88 -6.86 -0.02
C HIS A 19 1.43 -8.34 0.19
N PRO A 20 2.09 -9.34 -0.44
CA PRO A 20 1.65 -10.74 -0.39
C PRO A 20 1.69 -11.35 1.01
N PHE A 21 2.61 -10.91 1.88
CA PHE A 21 2.81 -11.49 3.20
C PHE A 21 2.13 -10.63 4.27
N ALA A 22 1.25 -11.26 5.07
CA ALA A 22 0.60 -10.60 6.20
C ALA A 22 1.40 -10.83 7.48
N HIS A 23 1.46 -9.83 8.35
CA HIS A 23 1.94 -9.97 9.73
C HIS A 23 0.79 -10.33 10.69
N GLY A 24 -0.42 -9.86 10.37
CA GLY A 24 -1.60 -10.10 11.19
C GLY A 24 -2.84 -9.45 10.61
N CYS A 25 -3.99 -9.92 11.08
CA CYS A 25 -5.29 -9.33 10.82
C CYS A 25 -6.05 -9.24 12.14
N VAL A 26 -6.48 -8.04 12.51
CA VAL A 26 -7.12 -7.78 13.80
C VAL A 26 -8.49 -7.16 13.59
N LYS A 27 -9.42 -7.50 14.49
CA LYS A 27 -10.67 -6.75 14.66
C LYS A 27 -10.36 -5.47 15.43
N ALA A 28 -10.99 -4.38 15.03
CA ALA A 28 -10.79 -3.07 15.63
C ALA A 28 -12.11 -2.27 15.64
N SER A 29 -12.08 -1.16 16.36
CA SER A 29 -13.12 -0.13 16.34
C SER A 29 -12.49 1.17 15.85
N PHE A 30 -13.09 1.80 14.84
CA PHE A 30 -12.65 3.10 14.30
C PHE A 30 -13.64 4.17 14.74
N THR A 31 -13.19 5.12 15.55
CA THR A 31 -14.03 6.21 16.04
C THR A 31 -13.66 7.52 15.34
N VAL A 32 -14.63 8.10 14.63
CA VAL A 32 -14.54 9.44 14.08
C VAL A 32 -14.66 10.45 15.23
N SER A 33 -13.67 11.33 15.38
CA SER A 33 -13.68 12.37 16.43
C SER A 33 -14.82 13.36 16.21
N SER A 34 -15.41 13.86 17.30
CA SER A 34 -16.36 14.98 17.25
C SER A 34 -15.70 16.33 16.97
N SER A 35 -14.38 16.43 17.12
CA SER A 35 -13.59 17.67 16.97
C SER A 35 -12.99 17.89 15.58
N ILE A 36 -13.51 17.22 14.54
CA ILE A 36 -13.04 17.40 13.17
C ILE A 36 -13.42 18.81 12.68
N PRO A 37 -12.48 19.61 12.14
CA PRO A 37 -12.77 20.91 11.53
C PRO A 37 -13.84 20.81 10.45
N GLU A 38 -14.67 21.85 10.31
CA GLU A 38 -15.86 21.81 9.46
C GLU A 38 -15.51 21.50 7.99
N GLU A 39 -14.39 22.03 7.50
CA GLU A 39 -13.86 21.80 6.16
C GLU A 39 -13.50 20.33 5.87
N PHE A 40 -13.31 19.51 6.90
CA PHE A 40 -12.98 18.08 6.77
C PHE A 40 -14.17 17.15 7.06
N LYS A 41 -15.36 17.70 7.36
CA LYS A 41 -16.57 16.90 7.63
C LYS A 41 -17.23 16.41 6.35
N PHE A 42 -16.61 15.43 5.69
CA PHE A 42 -17.16 14.77 4.49
C PHE A 42 -17.21 13.25 4.65
N GLY A 43 -18.17 12.61 3.95
CA GLY A 43 -18.35 11.16 4.00
C GLY A 43 -18.54 10.64 5.42
N ILE A 44 -17.71 9.70 5.84
CA ILE A 44 -17.75 9.13 7.20
C ILE A 44 -17.41 10.15 8.30
N PHE A 45 -16.72 11.25 7.95
CA PHE A 45 -16.26 12.26 8.90
C PHE A 45 -17.35 13.30 9.25
N LYS A 46 -18.54 13.22 8.65
CA LYS A 46 -19.66 14.14 8.90
C LYS A 46 -20.19 14.10 10.34
N SER A 47 -20.05 12.97 11.02
CA SER A 47 -20.60 12.77 12.37
C SER A 47 -19.67 11.88 13.19
N SER A 48 -19.57 12.17 14.47
CA SER A 48 -18.92 11.29 15.44
C SER A 48 -19.64 9.93 15.45
N LYS A 49 -18.96 8.89 14.96
CA LYS A 49 -19.48 7.54 14.84
C LYS A 49 -18.34 6.54 14.99
N THR A 50 -18.64 5.42 15.64
CA THR A 50 -17.74 4.28 15.73
C THR A 50 -18.15 3.21 14.71
N TYR A 51 -17.19 2.76 13.91
CA TYR A 51 -17.36 1.69 12.92
C TYR A 51 -16.60 0.44 13.36
N PRO A 52 -17.20 -0.76 13.26
CA PRO A 52 -16.44 -2.00 13.30
C PRO A 52 -15.44 -2.01 12.14
N ALA A 53 -14.22 -2.48 12.39
CA ALA A 53 -13.16 -2.47 11.41
C ALA A 53 -12.32 -3.75 11.42
N TRP A 54 -11.72 -4.05 10.28
CA TRP A 54 -10.63 -5.01 10.16
C TRP A 54 -9.35 -4.28 9.75
N ILE A 55 -8.25 -4.59 10.43
CA ILE A 55 -6.94 -4.04 10.10
C ILE A 55 -5.99 -5.16 9.71
N ARG A 56 -5.41 -5.07 8.51
CA ARG A 56 -4.39 -5.99 8.02
C ARG A 56 -3.04 -5.31 7.94
N PHE A 57 -2.05 -5.89 8.62
CA PHE A 57 -0.65 -5.50 8.50
C PHE A 57 0.08 -6.41 7.53
N SER A 58 0.97 -5.84 6.70
CA SER A 58 1.61 -6.59 5.61
C SER A 58 2.98 -6.06 5.22
N ASN A 59 3.77 -6.93 4.58
CA ASN A 59 5.12 -6.63 4.09
C ASN A 59 5.05 -6.40 2.57
N GLY A 60 5.57 -5.26 2.09
CA GLY A 60 5.55 -4.84 0.69
C GLY A 60 6.38 -5.70 -0.24
N SER A 61 7.34 -6.47 0.29
CA SER A 61 8.22 -7.33 -0.50
C SER A 61 7.44 -8.36 -1.32
N ILE A 62 7.78 -8.46 -2.62
CA ILE A 62 7.23 -9.46 -3.54
C ILE A 62 7.77 -10.89 -3.28
N THR A 63 8.80 -11.03 -2.45
CA THR A 63 9.38 -12.30 -1.99
C THR A 63 9.36 -12.37 -0.47
N LYS A 64 9.34 -13.58 0.10
CA LYS A 64 9.36 -13.73 1.56
C LYS A 64 10.73 -13.26 2.08
N LYS A 65 10.72 -12.36 3.05
CA LYS A 65 11.91 -11.78 3.70
C LYS A 65 11.69 -11.74 5.21
N SER A 66 12.74 -11.51 5.97
CA SER A 66 12.59 -11.28 7.42
C SER A 66 11.77 -10.01 7.66
N ASP A 67 10.90 -10.04 8.67
CA ASP A 67 10.13 -8.84 9.04
C ASP A 67 11.00 -7.76 9.70
N GLN A 68 12.23 -8.10 10.06
CA GLN A 68 13.24 -7.16 10.55
C GLN A 68 13.94 -6.38 9.43
N GLU A 69 13.85 -6.83 8.17
CA GLU A 69 14.44 -6.11 7.03
C GLU A 69 13.68 -4.81 6.73
N GLY A 70 14.40 -3.77 6.30
CA GLY A 70 13.77 -2.52 5.89
C GLY A 70 12.99 -2.69 4.57
N ASP A 71 11.70 -2.39 4.62
CA ASP A 71 10.81 -2.35 3.46
C ASP A 71 9.54 -1.54 3.77
N ILE A 72 8.73 -1.30 2.75
CA ILE A 72 7.37 -0.77 2.89
C ILE A 72 6.53 -1.75 3.72
N ARG A 73 5.88 -1.23 4.76
CA ARG A 73 4.88 -1.97 5.54
C ARG A 73 3.52 -1.36 5.29
N GLY A 74 2.57 -2.22 4.91
CA GLY A 74 1.20 -1.82 4.60
C GLY A 74 0.27 -2.00 5.79
N MET A 75 -0.64 -1.05 5.98
CA MET A 75 -1.77 -1.11 6.90
C MET A 75 -3.05 -0.86 6.10
N GLY A 76 -3.84 -1.91 5.88
CA GLY A 76 -5.16 -1.78 5.27
C GLY A 76 -6.23 -1.75 6.36
N ILE A 77 -7.04 -0.70 6.42
CA ILE A 77 -8.17 -0.56 7.35
C ILE A 77 -9.45 -0.69 6.52
N LYS A 78 -10.29 -1.67 6.83
CA LYS A 78 -11.62 -1.82 6.23
C LYS A 78 -12.67 -1.48 7.28
N LEU A 79 -13.41 -0.40 7.06
CA LEU A 79 -14.58 -0.04 7.86
C LEU A 79 -15.81 -0.82 7.37
N LEU A 80 -16.64 -1.26 8.31
CA LEU A 80 -17.89 -1.96 8.04
C LEU A 80 -19.10 -1.05 8.35
N GLY A 81 -20.21 -1.27 7.65
CA GLY A 81 -21.44 -0.52 7.87
C GLY A 81 -21.36 0.94 7.40
N VAL A 82 -20.54 1.21 6.37
CA VAL A 82 -20.41 2.53 5.75
C VAL A 82 -21.42 2.61 4.60
N ASP A 83 -22.48 3.38 4.81
CA ASP A 83 -23.53 3.63 3.82
C ASP A 83 -23.07 4.51 2.66
N GLY A 84 -23.91 4.63 1.63
CA GLY A 84 -23.71 5.51 0.48
C GLY A 84 -23.14 4.83 -0.77
N PRO A 85 -23.06 5.57 -1.89
CA PRO A 85 -22.57 5.05 -3.17
C PRO A 85 -21.16 4.47 -3.07
N LYS A 86 -20.88 3.40 -3.82
CA LYS A 86 -19.57 2.75 -3.90
C LYS A 86 -19.01 2.86 -5.30
N LEU A 87 -17.68 2.93 -5.38
CA LEU A 87 -16.99 3.02 -6.66
C LEU A 87 -17.00 1.67 -7.38
N SER A 88 -16.86 0.58 -6.62
CA SER A 88 -16.85 -0.79 -7.15
C SER A 88 -18.17 -1.50 -6.86
N ALA A 89 -18.64 -2.29 -7.81
CA ALA A 89 -19.90 -3.03 -7.69
C ALA A 89 -19.84 -4.18 -6.67
N ASP A 90 -18.66 -4.68 -6.37
CA ASP A 90 -18.42 -5.73 -5.37
C ASP A 90 -18.18 -5.17 -3.96
N GLU A 91 -18.09 -3.85 -3.82
CA GLU A 91 -17.98 -3.22 -2.52
C GLU A 91 -19.36 -3.05 -1.88
N ASN A 92 -19.58 -3.69 -0.73
CA ASN A 92 -20.88 -3.67 -0.05
C ASN A 92 -20.77 -3.09 1.37
N ARG A 93 -21.29 -1.88 1.55
CA ARG A 93 -21.34 -1.17 2.84
C ARG A 93 -19.97 -1.09 3.57
N THR A 94 -18.88 -0.93 2.83
CA THR A 94 -17.54 -0.72 3.40
C THR A 94 -16.90 0.59 2.93
N GLN A 95 -15.76 0.91 3.53
CA GLN A 95 -14.79 1.87 3.01
C GLN A 95 -13.40 1.43 3.47
N ASP A 96 -12.43 1.48 2.55
CA ASP A 96 -11.06 1.06 2.81
C ASP A 96 -10.10 2.25 2.87
N PHE A 97 -9.19 2.24 3.86
CA PHE A 97 -8.01 3.08 3.90
C PHE A 97 -6.78 2.21 3.67
N LEU A 98 -6.06 2.49 2.58
CA LEU A 98 -4.85 1.77 2.21
C LEU A 98 -3.64 2.65 2.53
N LEU A 99 -2.89 2.25 3.56
CA LEU A 99 -1.79 3.03 4.11
C LEU A 99 -0.49 2.25 4.01
N ILE A 100 0.62 2.99 4.00
CA ILE A 100 1.96 2.47 4.17
C ILE A 100 2.68 3.23 5.28
N ASN A 101 3.76 2.65 5.83
CA ASN A 101 4.58 3.25 6.89
C ASN A 101 5.56 4.34 6.41
N HIS A 102 5.33 4.90 5.23
CA HIS A 102 6.15 5.93 4.60
C HIS A 102 5.25 7.05 4.07
N PRO A 103 5.58 8.34 4.28
CA PRO A 103 4.69 9.45 3.96
C PRO A 103 4.51 9.68 2.45
N VAL A 104 5.45 9.19 1.64
CA VAL A 104 5.45 9.36 0.17
C VAL A 104 5.73 8.05 -0.53
N LEU A 105 5.21 7.91 -1.76
CA LEU A 105 5.63 6.86 -2.68
C LEU A 105 6.80 7.36 -3.54
N PRO A 106 7.70 6.47 -4.00
CA PRO A 106 8.79 6.85 -4.91
C PRO A 106 8.32 7.14 -6.34
N VAL A 107 7.01 7.08 -6.61
CA VAL A 107 6.39 7.29 -7.93
C VAL A 107 5.15 8.16 -7.77
N GLY A 108 4.92 9.07 -8.71
CA GLY A 108 3.84 10.05 -8.64
C GLY A 108 2.62 9.72 -9.50
N ALA A 109 2.77 8.80 -10.46
CA ALA A 109 1.73 8.47 -11.43
C ALA A 109 1.59 6.95 -11.66
N PRO A 110 0.40 6.46 -12.09
CA PRO A 110 0.16 5.03 -12.29
C PRO A 110 1.06 4.36 -13.35
N ASP A 111 1.42 5.08 -14.40
CA ASP A 111 2.34 4.63 -15.44
C ASP A 111 3.78 4.52 -14.91
N GLU A 112 4.22 5.46 -14.08
CA GLU A 112 5.50 5.39 -13.37
C GLU A 112 5.55 4.21 -12.40
N TYR A 113 4.46 3.95 -11.68
CA TYR A 113 4.31 2.77 -10.83
C TYR A 113 4.52 1.51 -11.67
N LEU A 114 3.81 1.39 -12.80
CA LEU A 114 3.96 0.25 -13.69
C LEU A 114 5.40 0.10 -14.19
N ALA A 115 6.05 1.18 -14.61
CA ALA A 115 7.43 1.17 -15.11
C ALA A 115 8.43 0.71 -14.04
N LEU A 116 8.30 1.20 -12.80
CA LEU A 116 9.16 0.77 -11.68
C LEU A 116 9.00 -0.73 -11.40
N PHE A 117 7.76 -1.23 -11.36
CA PHE A 117 7.50 -2.65 -11.12
C PHE A 117 7.96 -3.53 -12.28
N GLN A 118 7.76 -3.12 -13.53
CA GLN A 118 8.31 -3.82 -14.70
C GLN A 118 9.83 -3.93 -14.64
N ALA A 119 10.53 -2.83 -14.32
CA ALA A 119 11.99 -2.84 -14.14
C ALA A 119 12.42 -3.76 -12.99
N ALA A 120 11.67 -3.77 -11.88
CA ALA A 120 11.92 -4.66 -10.75
C ALA A 120 11.71 -6.14 -11.11
N PHE A 121 10.62 -6.49 -11.82
CA PHE A 121 10.35 -7.84 -12.29
C PHE A 121 11.38 -8.33 -13.31
N ALA A 122 11.87 -7.44 -14.17
CA ALA A 122 12.98 -7.69 -15.08
C ALA A 122 14.35 -7.80 -14.38
N LYS A 123 14.39 -7.72 -13.04
CA LYS A 123 15.61 -7.72 -12.19
C LYS A 123 16.59 -6.59 -12.54
N LYS A 124 16.09 -5.48 -13.09
CA LYS A 124 16.86 -4.29 -13.48
C LYS A 124 16.27 -3.00 -12.87
N PRO A 125 16.05 -2.93 -11.54
CA PRO A 125 15.38 -1.77 -10.93
C PRO A 125 16.12 -0.44 -11.18
N MET A 126 17.46 -0.46 -11.30
CA MET A 126 18.24 0.75 -11.60
C MET A 126 17.95 1.36 -12.97
N SER A 127 17.43 0.58 -13.93
CA SER A 127 17.03 1.11 -15.24
C SER A 127 15.85 2.10 -15.15
N TYR A 128 15.02 1.99 -14.11
CA TYR A 128 13.96 2.97 -13.84
C TYR A 128 14.54 4.31 -13.33
N PHE A 129 15.59 4.26 -12.51
CA PHE A 129 16.16 5.45 -11.87
C PHE A 129 17.18 6.17 -12.76
N LEU A 130 18.00 5.41 -13.49
CA LEU A 130 19.16 5.91 -14.26
C LEU A 130 19.03 5.58 -15.76
N GLY A 131 17.80 5.58 -16.27
CA GLY A 131 17.52 5.27 -17.67
C GLY A 131 17.89 6.42 -18.62
N GLY A 132 18.66 6.12 -19.66
CA GLY A 132 19.01 7.09 -20.70
C GLY A 132 19.91 8.22 -20.21
N MET A 133 19.66 9.43 -20.71
CA MET A 133 20.48 10.60 -20.42
C MET A 133 20.27 11.17 -19.02
N PRO A 134 21.27 11.84 -18.41
CA PRO A 134 21.22 12.29 -17.02
C PRO A 134 20.05 13.19 -16.64
N TRP A 135 19.50 13.98 -17.56
CA TRP A 135 18.35 14.84 -17.31
C TRP A 135 17.03 14.08 -17.11
N ASN A 136 16.98 12.80 -17.49
CA ASN A 136 15.83 11.92 -17.26
C ASN A 136 15.95 11.11 -15.97
N TRP A 137 17.04 11.27 -15.21
CA TRP A 137 17.27 10.47 -14.01
C TRP A 137 16.28 10.82 -12.90
N LYS A 138 15.67 9.78 -12.33
CA LYS A 138 14.67 9.91 -11.26
C LYS A 138 15.33 9.89 -9.89
N LEU A 139 16.18 10.88 -9.61
CA LEU A 139 17.02 10.92 -8.41
C LEU A 139 16.22 11.00 -7.11
N THR A 140 15.13 11.78 -7.09
CA THR A 140 14.24 11.86 -5.92
C THR A 140 13.56 10.51 -5.65
N ALA A 141 13.06 9.84 -6.69
CA ALA A 141 12.49 8.50 -6.56
C ALA A 141 13.51 7.48 -6.02
N LEU A 142 14.78 7.58 -6.45
CA LEU A 142 15.87 6.74 -5.95
C LEU A 142 16.17 7.02 -4.48
N GLN A 143 16.24 8.29 -4.09
CA GLN A 143 16.43 8.72 -2.71
C GLN A 143 15.32 8.17 -1.80
N GLU A 144 14.06 8.31 -2.19
CA GLU A 144 12.92 7.78 -1.42
C GLU A 144 12.96 6.25 -1.33
N SER A 145 13.29 5.56 -2.42
CA SER A 145 13.45 4.10 -2.44
C SER A 145 14.55 3.62 -1.50
N ILE A 146 15.65 4.37 -1.39
CA ILE A 146 16.74 4.10 -0.45
C ILE A 146 16.30 4.39 0.99
N SER A 147 15.61 5.50 1.23
CA SER A 147 15.06 5.89 2.54
C SER A 147 14.18 4.77 3.13
N ILE A 148 13.22 4.29 2.33
CA ILE A 148 12.33 3.17 2.67
C ILE A 148 13.11 1.93 3.11
N ARG A 149 14.14 1.54 2.34
CA ARG A 149 14.90 0.30 2.58
C ARG A 149 15.89 0.40 3.75
N ARG A 150 16.37 1.61 4.06
CA ARG A 150 17.32 1.83 5.17
C ARG A 150 16.65 1.80 6.54
N LYS A 151 15.33 2.03 6.60
CA LYS A 151 14.58 2.04 7.87
C LYS A 151 14.52 0.64 8.47
N LYS A 152 15.38 0.38 9.47
CA LYS A 152 15.32 -0.84 10.29
C LYS A 152 14.24 -0.70 11.34
N PHE A 153 13.52 -1.78 11.63
CA PHE A 153 12.59 -1.83 12.76
C PHE A 153 13.40 -2.07 14.04
N GLN A 154 13.25 -1.18 15.02
CA GLN A 154 13.78 -1.41 16.36
C GLN A 154 12.95 -2.53 17.01
N THR A 155 13.64 -3.52 17.55
CA THR A 155 13.02 -4.54 18.41
C THR A 155 12.73 -3.92 19.77
N PHE A 156 11.53 -4.17 20.29
CA PHE A 156 11.16 -3.85 21.68
C PHE A 156 11.74 -4.89 22.64
#